data_AF-A0A419K4R5-F1
#
_entry.id   AF-A0A419K4R5-F1
#
_cell.length_a   1.000
_cell.length_b   1.000
_cell.length_c   1.000
_cell.angle_alpha   90.00
_cell.angle_beta   90.00
_cell.angle_gamma   90.00
#
_symmetry.space_group_name_H-M   'P 1'
#
loop_
_entity.id
_entity.type
_entity.pdbx_description
1 polymer ?
#
loop_
_entity_poly.entity_id
_entity_poly.type
_entity_poly.pdbx_seq_one_letter_code
_entity_poly.pdbx_strand_id
1 'polypeptide(L)'
;MKLNHYSLFPHFAVVENIEFGLKLRKAASLDTTRKKNLKKIMDWLGISHLAHRYPATLSGEEQQKVAIARAIAIEPSHQLFQSPKPRQSSFPVLTQEF
;
A
#
# COMPACT_ATOMS: atom_id res chain seq x y z
N MET A 1 -19.65 4.22 19.41
CA MET A 1 -19.32 5.27 18.42
C MET A 1 -17.85 5.06 18.01
N LYS A 2 -17.57 4.35 16.91
CA LYS A 2 -16.20 3.97 16.53
C LYS A 2 -15.48 5.18 15.89
N LEU A 3 -14.40 5.63 16.52
CA LEU A 3 -13.43 6.58 15.97
C LEU A 3 -12.48 5.83 15.03
N ASN A 4 -12.85 5.68 13.76
CA ASN A 4 -11.92 5.22 12.72
C ASN A 4 -11.56 6.41 11.84
N HIS A 5 -10.75 7.33 12.38
CA HIS A 5 -10.20 8.43 11.60
C HIS A 5 -9.06 7.88 10.74
N TYR A 6 -9.39 7.34 9.56
CA TYR A 6 -8.39 6.95 8.55
C TYR A 6 -7.62 8.16 7.97
N SER A 7 -7.80 9.37 8.53
CA SER A 7 -7.15 10.63 8.19
C SER A 7 -7.07 10.87 6.68
N LEU A 8 -8.15 10.52 5.97
CA LEU A 8 -8.33 10.80 4.56
C LEU A 8 -8.72 12.26 4.39
N PHE A 9 -8.21 12.90 3.34
CA PHE A 9 -8.60 14.25 2.97
C PHE A 9 -10.03 14.21 2.41
N PRO A 10 -11.01 14.86 3.08
CA PRO A 10 -12.43 14.73 2.73
C PRO A 10 -12.77 15.38 1.38
N HIS A 11 -11.98 16.37 0.97
CA HIS A 11 -12.16 17.10 -0.28
C HIS A 11 -11.42 16.48 -1.48
N PHE A 12 -10.70 15.37 -1.26
CA PHE A 12 -9.97 14.67 -2.30
C PHE A 12 -10.65 13.35 -2.63
N ALA A 13 -10.65 12.98 -3.91
CA ALA A 13 -11.05 11.65 -4.34
C ALA A 13 -10.08 10.58 -3.81
N VAL A 14 -10.44 9.30 -3.90
CA VAL A 14 -9.57 8.18 -3.50
C VAL A 14 -8.21 8.24 -4.20
N VAL A 15 -8.22 8.47 -5.51
CA VAL A 15 -6.97 8.56 -6.30
C VAL A 15 -6.08 9.69 -5.80
N GLU A 16 -6.67 10.83 -5.48
CA GLU A 16 -5.96 12.02 -4.97
C GLU A 16 -5.46 11.80 -3.54
N ASN A 17 -6.23 11.10 -2.70
CA ASN A 17 -5.80 10.72 -1.36
C ASN A 17 -4.54 9.85 -1.37
N ILE A 18 -4.46 8.91 -2.31
CA ILE A 18 -3.30 8.01 -2.45
C ILE A 18 -2.14 8.76 -3.11
N GLU A 19 -2.41 9.61 -4.11
CA GLU A 19 -1.40 10.36 -4.85
C GLU A 19 -0.80 11.54 -4.08
N PHE A 20 -1.57 12.19 -3.18
CA PHE A 20 -1.10 13.35 -2.42
C PHE A 20 0.15 13.05 -1.59
N GLY A 21 0.25 11.81 -1.10
CA GLY A 21 1.45 11.30 -0.45
C GLY A 21 2.72 11.36 -1.32
N LEU A 22 2.57 11.14 -2.63
CA LEU A 22 3.66 11.25 -3.63
C LEU A 22 3.94 12.70 -4.06
N LYS A 23 2.95 13.61 -4.02
CA LYS A 23 3.11 15.02 -4.44
C LYS A 23 3.98 15.83 -3.47
N LEU A 24 3.92 15.53 -2.16
CA LEU A 24 4.79 16.19 -1.16
C LEU A 24 6.28 15.95 -1.44
N ARG A 25 6.62 14.81 -2.06
CA ARG A 25 7.99 14.46 -2.45
C ARG A 25 8.29 15.03 -3.84
N LYS A 26 8.51 16.36 -3.90
CA LYS A 26 9.05 17.18 -5.01
C LYS A 26 9.37 16.40 -6.30
N ALA A 27 8.35 16.06 -7.08
CA ALA A 27 8.52 15.70 -8.48
C ALA A 27 7.30 16.24 -9.23
N ALA A 28 7.53 17.34 -9.94
CA ALA A 28 6.52 18.17 -10.58
C ALA A 28 5.84 17.54 -11.81
N SER A 29 6.01 16.24 -12.03
CA SER A 29 5.27 15.51 -13.05
C SER A 29 4.81 14.19 -12.48
N LEU A 30 3.51 13.93 -12.63
CA LEU A 30 2.89 12.62 -12.57
C LEU A 30 3.55 11.72 -13.64
N ASP A 31 4.74 11.22 -13.31
CA ASP A 31 5.53 10.39 -14.20
C ASP A 31 4.67 9.16 -14.57
N THR A 32 4.71 8.74 -15.84
CA THR A 32 3.84 7.65 -16.35
C THR A 32 4.01 6.38 -15.52
N THR A 33 5.21 6.17 -14.97
CA THR A 33 5.55 5.10 -14.02
C THR A 33 4.76 5.18 -12.72
N ARG A 34 4.53 6.38 -12.15
CA ARG A 34 3.74 6.56 -10.92
C ARG A 34 2.27 6.24 -11.14
N LYS A 35 1.68 6.68 -12.25
CA LYS A 35 0.29 6.33 -12.62
C LYS A 35 0.10 4.82 -12.75
N LYS A 36 1.06 4.13 -13.39
CA LYS A 36 1.05 2.66 -13.50
C LYS A 36 1.14 1.98 -12.13
N ASN A 37 1.99 2.47 -11.24
CA ASN A 37 2.13 1.90 -9.89
C ASN A 37 0.88 2.13 -9.03
N LEU A 38 0.28 3.31 -9.11
CA LEU A 38 -0.97 3.62 -8.42
C LEU A 38 -2.10 2.69 -8.86
N LYS A 39 -2.27 2.53 -10.18
CA LYS A 39 -3.27 1.62 -10.73
C LYS A 39 -3.09 0.19 -10.21
N LYS A 40 -1.85 -0.33 -10.19
CA LYS A 40 -1.55 -1.68 -9.65
C LYS A 40 -1.93 -1.82 -8.18
N ILE A 41 -1.62 -0.82 -7.34
CA ILE A 41 -1.95 -0.85 -5.90
C ILE A 41 -3.48 -0.87 -5.72
N MET A 42 -4.19 -0.04 -6.48
CA MET A 42 -5.65 0.03 -6.42
C MET A 42 -6.30 -1.25 -6.92
N ASP A 43 -5.75 -1.86 -7.98
CA ASP A 43 -6.23 -3.13 -8.54
C ASP A 43 -6.02 -4.26 -7.52
N TRP A 44 -4.85 -4.31 -6.87
CA TRP A 44 -4.52 -5.31 -5.84
C TRP A 44 -5.43 -5.22 -4.61
N LEU A 45 -5.78 -4.00 -4.19
CA LEU A 45 -6.70 -3.78 -3.07
C LEU A 45 -8.18 -3.83 -3.48
N GLY A 46 -8.47 -4.02 -4.78
CA GLY A 46 -9.83 -4.07 -5.31
C GLY A 46 -10.59 -2.75 -5.20
N ILE A 47 -9.89 -1.61 -5.11
CA ILE A 47 -10.49 -0.27 -4.94
C ILE A 47 -10.42 0.59 -6.21
N SER A 48 -9.99 0.04 -7.34
CA SER A 48 -9.87 0.77 -8.61
C SER A 48 -11.19 1.41 -9.07
N HIS A 49 -12.31 0.75 -8.83
CA HIS A 49 -13.64 1.27 -9.15
C HIS A 49 -14.06 2.45 -8.27
N LEU A 50 -13.36 2.68 -7.14
CA LEU A 50 -13.61 3.77 -6.20
C LEU A 50 -12.74 5.00 -6.47
N ALA A 51 -11.90 4.98 -7.52
CA ALA A 51 -10.89 6.00 -7.78
C ALA A 51 -11.42 7.45 -7.74
N HIS A 52 -12.63 7.67 -8.23
CA HIS A 52 -13.29 8.98 -8.31
C HIS A 52 -14.26 9.26 -7.15
N ARG A 53 -14.39 8.34 -6.19
CA ARG A 53 -15.25 8.51 -5.01
C ARG A 53 -14.54 9.32 -3.94
N TYR A 54 -15.33 9.96 -3.08
CA TYR A 54 -14.83 10.72 -1.93
C TYR A 54 -14.99 9.90 -0.65
N PRO A 55 -14.13 10.11 0.38
CA PRO A 55 -14.16 9.34 1.62
C PRO A 55 -15.53 9.23 2.27
N ALA A 56 -16.34 10.29 2.22
CA ALA A 56 -17.69 10.32 2.78
C ALA A 56 -18.67 9.33 2.13
N THR A 57 -18.38 8.88 0.90
CA THR A 57 -19.21 7.93 0.15
C THR A 57 -18.74 6.47 0.26
N LEU A 58 -17.67 6.23 1.02
CA LEU A 58 -17.04 4.93 1.17
C LEU A 58 -17.49 4.25 2.47
N SER A 59 -17.60 2.93 2.43
CA SER A 59 -17.72 2.12 3.64
C SER A 59 -16.45 2.20 4.50
N GLY A 60 -16.54 1.83 5.78
CA GLY A 60 -15.37 1.82 6.66
C GLY A 60 -14.23 0.92 6.16
N GLU A 61 -14.56 -0.24 5.59
CA GLU A 61 -13.57 -1.15 5.01
C GLU A 61 -12.92 -0.59 3.75
N GLU A 62 -13.69 0.12 2.92
CA GLU A 62 -13.16 0.83 1.75
C GLU A 62 -12.22 1.95 2.18
N GLN A 63 -12.59 2.75 3.19
CA GLN A 63 -11.71 3.79 3.75
C GLN A 63 -10.40 3.19 4.30
N GLN A 64 -10.46 2.03 4.94
CA GLN A 64 -9.28 1.31 5.40
C GLN A 64 -8.36 0.90 4.25
N LYS A 65 -8.92 0.32 3.18
CA LYS A 65 -8.15 -0.05 1.98
C LYS A 65 -7.49 1.17 1.34
N VAL A 66 -8.19 2.30 1.28
CA VAL A 66 -7.64 3.56 0.78
C VAL A 66 -6.48 4.07 1.66
N ALA A 67 -6.60 3.97 2.98
CA ALA A 67 -5.52 4.34 3.90
C ALA A 67 -4.27 3.45 3.72
N ILE A 68 -4.46 2.14 3.55
CA ILE A 68 -3.37 1.19 3.26
C ILE A 68 -2.72 1.52 1.91
N ALA A 69 -3.51 1.77 0.87
CA ALA A 69 -3.01 2.16 -0.45
C ALA A 69 -2.13 3.41 -0.36
N ARG A 70 -2.56 4.41 0.42
CA ARG A 70 -1.82 5.65 0.67
C ARG A 70 -0.50 5.39 1.40
N ALA A 71 -0.48 4.52 2.41
CA ALA A 71 0.74 4.16 3.12
C ALA A 71 1.78 3.50 2.17
N ILE A 72 1.34 2.55 1.34
CA ILE A 72 2.19 1.87 0.35
C ILE A 72 2.70 2.86 -0.71
N ALA A 73 1.86 3.81 -1.12
CA ALA A 73 2.21 4.80 -2.14
C ALA A 73 3.23 5.86 -1.65
N ILE A 74 3.21 6.20 -0.36
CA ILE A 74 4.13 7.16 0.28
C ILE A 74 5.54 6.58 0.47
N GLU A 75 5.64 5.27 0.65
CA GLU A 75 6.91 4.60 0.95
C GLU A 75 7.41 3.84 -0.30
N PRO A 76 8.07 4.50 -1.26
CA PRO A 76 8.82 3.80 -2.29
C PRO A 76 10.12 3.32 -1.64
N SER A 77 10.01 2.28 -0.83
CA SER A 77 11.08 1.35 -0.47
C SER A 77 12.47 1.98 -0.48
N HIS A 78 12.81 2.78 0.52
CA HIS A 78 14.18 2.74 1.01
C HIS A 78 14.22 1.54 1.94
N GLN A 79 14.57 0.36 1.40
CA GLN A 79 15.15 -0.71 2.19
C GLN A 79 14.23 -1.30 3.28
N LEU A 80 13.19 -2.05 2.89
CA LEU A 80 12.42 -2.89 3.82
C LEU A 80 12.19 -4.31 3.29
N PHE A 81 13.17 -4.84 2.53
CA PHE A 81 13.19 -6.22 2.05
C PHE A 81 14.52 -6.91 2.35
N GLN A 82 15.04 -6.75 3.56
CA GLN A 82 15.91 -7.79 4.14
C GLN A 82 14.98 -8.77 4.85
N SER A 83 14.38 -9.67 4.09
CA SER A 83 13.80 -10.88 4.68
C SER A 83 14.94 -11.66 5.34
N PRO A 84 14.89 -12.02 6.63
CA PRO A 84 15.80 -13.02 7.15
C PRO A 84 15.51 -14.31 6.37
N LYS A 85 16.43 -14.68 5.46
CA LYS A 85 16.39 -16.02 4.86
C LYS A 85 16.34 -17.02 6.01
N PRO A 86 15.42 -18.02 6.01
CA PRO A 86 15.54 -19.10 6.95
C PRO A 86 16.93 -19.70 6.76
N ARG A 87 17.75 -19.61 7.81
CA ARG A 87 19.02 -20.33 7.91
C ARG A 87 18.66 -21.80 7.64
N GLN A 88 19.19 -22.35 6.55
CA GLN A 88 19.11 -23.79 6.31
C GLN A 88 19.65 -24.48 7.56
N SER A 89 18.76 -25.12 8.31
CA SER A 89 19.13 -26.04 9.36
C SER A 89 19.68 -27.28 8.66
N SER A 90 20.99 -27.30 8.42
CA SER A 90 21.70 -28.53 8.12
C SER A 90 21.69 -29.37 9.41
N PHE A 91 20.64 -30.15 9.62
CA PHE A 91 20.71 -31.29 10.52
C PHE A 91 21.47 -32.39 9.78
N PRO A 92 22.65 -32.83 10.24
CA PRO A 92 23.14 -34.13 9.82
C PRO A 92 22.19 -35.16 10.43
N VAL A 93 21.41 -35.82 9.58
CA VAL A 93 20.82 -37.12 9.90
C VAL A 93 22.02 -38.04 10.08
N LEU A 94 22.43 -38.27 11.33
CA LEU A 94 23.30 -39.38 11.64
C LEU A 94 22.48 -40.65 11.40
N THR A 95 22.76 -41.27 10.27
CA THR A 95 22.37 -42.65 9.98
C THR A 95 22.83 -43.51 11.14
N GLN A 96 21.87 -44.19 11.75
CA GLN A 96 22.10 -45.23 12.73
C GLN A 96 22.78 -46.39 12.00
N GLU A 97 24.09 -46.53 12.18
CA GLU A 97 24.82 -47.74 11.80
C GLU A 97 24.47 -48.87 12.78
N PHE A 98 24.47 -50.09 12.23
CA PHE A 98 24.17 -51.36 12.89
C PHE A 98 25.06 -51.66 14.10
#